data_AF-A0A1J3JB70-F1
#
_entry.id   AF-A0A1J3JB70-F1
#
_cell.length_a   1.000
_cell.length_b   1.000
_cell.length_c   1.000
_cell.angle_alpha   90.00
_cell.angle_beta   90.00
_cell.angle_gamma   90.00
#
_symmetry.space_group_name_H-M   'P 1'
#
loop_
_entity.id
_entity.type
_entity.pdbx_description
1 polymer ?
#
loop_
_entity_poly.entity_id
_entity_poly.type
_entity_poly.pdbx_seq_one_letter_code
_entity_poly.pdbx_strand_id
1 'polypeptide(L)'
;RIVDDSMIAEYAQHNDAILLVIVPASQASEISSSRALKIAKEYDPESTRTVGIIGKIDQAAENSKALAAVQALLSNQGPPKTTDIPWVALIGQSVSIASAQSGSGENSLETAWRAESESLKSILTGAPQSKLGRIALVDTLASQIRSRMKLRLPNILSGLQGKSQTVQDELARLGEQLVNSAEGTRAI
;
A
#
# COMPACT_ATOMS: atom_id res chain seq x y z
N ARG A 1 -15.60 13.57 2.66
CA ARG A 1 -15.68 12.67 3.83
C ARG A 1 -14.49 12.99 4.71
N ILE A 2 -14.70 13.57 5.90
CA ILE A 2 -13.59 13.86 6.83
C ILE A 2 -13.21 12.51 7.45
N VAL A 3 -12.06 11.97 7.06
CA VAL A 3 -11.48 10.81 7.72
C VAL A 3 -10.74 11.34 8.94
N ASP A 4 -11.11 10.84 10.12
CA ASP A 4 -10.52 11.21 11.41
C ASP A 4 -9.08 10.70 11.49
N ASP A 5 -8.18 11.51 12.04
CA ASP A 5 -6.77 11.13 12.28
C ASP A 5 -6.67 9.94 13.22
N SER A 6 -7.60 9.79 14.17
CA SER A 6 -7.66 8.64 15.07
C SER A 6 -7.84 7.31 14.32
N MET A 7 -8.73 7.31 13.33
CA MET A 7 -9.00 6.15 12.49
C MET A 7 -7.79 5.81 11.61
N ILE A 8 -7.08 6.81 11.08
CA ILE A 8 -5.88 6.57 10.27
C ILE A 8 -4.76 6.02 11.16
N ALA A 9 -4.58 6.58 12.36
CA ALA A 9 -3.57 6.14 13.32
C ALA A 9 -3.75 4.67 13.71
N GLU A 10 -4.99 4.23 13.93
CA GLU A 10 -5.33 2.84 14.26
C GLU A 10 -4.73 1.86 13.25
N TYR A 11 -4.86 2.14 11.94
CA TYR A 11 -4.29 1.28 10.90
C TYR A 11 -2.81 1.54 10.63
N ALA A 12 -2.38 2.80 10.62
CA ALA A 12 -1.02 3.18 10.22
C ALA A 12 0.04 2.70 11.21
N GLN A 13 -0.29 2.62 12.51
CA GLN A 13 0.63 2.12 13.54
C GLN A 13 0.97 0.62 13.38
N HIS A 14 0.11 -0.16 12.74
CA HIS A 14 0.33 -1.59 12.55
C HIS A 14 1.44 -1.85 11.54
N ASN A 15 2.58 -2.36 11.99
CA ASN A 15 3.77 -2.60 11.15
C ASN A 15 3.53 -3.51 9.92
N ASP A 16 2.44 -4.27 9.90
CA ASP A 16 1.98 -5.12 8.80
C ASP A 16 1.10 -4.40 7.76
N ALA A 17 0.65 -3.17 8.05
CA ALA A 17 -0.02 -2.33 7.07
C ALA A 17 0.95 -1.83 5.99
N ILE A 18 0.49 -1.81 4.74
CA ILE A 18 1.13 -1.09 3.63
C ILE A 18 0.45 0.28 3.53
N LEU A 19 1.23 1.35 3.56
CA LEU A 19 0.72 2.72 3.49
C LEU A 19 0.65 3.18 2.04
N LEU A 20 -0.52 3.67 1.61
CA LEU A 20 -0.73 4.19 0.26
C LEU A 20 -0.90 5.71 0.31
N VAL A 21 0.09 6.44 -0.18
CA VAL A 21 0.05 7.91 -0.29
C VAL A 21 -0.49 8.26 -1.66
N ILE A 22 -1.77 8.62 -1.74
CA ILE A 22 -2.44 8.99 -2.99
C ILE A 22 -2.51 10.51 -3.08
N VAL A 23 -1.96 11.07 -4.16
CA VAL A 23 -2.01 12.51 -4.46
C VAL A 23 -2.48 12.75 -5.90
N PRO A 24 -3.28 13.81 -6.16
CA PRO A 24 -3.58 14.19 -7.52
C PRO A 24 -2.35 14.84 -8.17
N ALA A 25 -2.19 14.64 -9.48
CA ALA A 25 -1.09 15.19 -10.27
C ALA A 25 -0.96 16.72 -10.13
N SER A 26 -2.08 17.43 -10.06
CA SER A 26 -2.11 18.89 -9.86
C SER A 26 -1.44 19.36 -8.57
N GLN A 27 -1.35 18.50 -7.55
CA GLN A 27 -0.72 18.80 -6.25
C GLN A 27 0.70 18.23 -6.13
N ALA A 28 1.24 17.59 -7.18
CA ALA A 28 2.58 16.98 -7.13
C ALA A 28 3.68 18.00 -6.79
N SER A 29 3.57 19.24 -7.28
CA SER A 29 4.55 20.31 -6.99
C SER A 29 4.55 20.76 -5.52
N GLU A 30 3.49 20.44 -4.78
CA GLU A 30 3.32 20.78 -3.36
C GLU A 30 3.37 19.53 -2.47
N ILE A 31 3.89 18.41 -2.97
CA ILE A 31 3.91 17.12 -2.27
C ILE A 31 4.45 17.19 -0.84
N SER A 32 5.41 18.07 -0.56
CA SER A 32 5.99 18.27 0.77
C SER A 32 4.98 18.79 1.81
N SER A 33 3.94 19.51 1.37
CA SER A 33 2.88 20.02 2.25
C SER A 33 1.75 19.01 2.45
N SER A 34 1.69 17.95 1.63
CA SER A 34 0.64 16.93 1.63
C SER A 34 0.44 16.31 3.01
N ARG A 35 -0.81 16.35 3.50
CA ARG A 35 -1.21 15.69 4.75
C ARG A 35 -0.97 14.18 4.68
N ALA A 36 -1.28 13.55 3.55
CA ALA A 36 -1.09 12.11 3.37
C ALA A 36 0.39 11.71 3.49
N LEU A 37 1.31 12.50 2.91
CA LEU A 37 2.74 12.26 3.04
C LEU A 37 3.22 12.45 4.47
N LYS A 38 2.76 13.51 5.16
CA LYS A 38 3.13 13.78 6.55
C LYS A 38 2.75 12.63 7.47
N ILE A 39 1.52 12.15 7.37
CA ILE A 39 1.04 11.01 8.16
C ILE A 39 1.84 9.75 7.81
N ALA A 40 2.08 9.47 6.53
CA ALA A 40 2.88 8.29 6.16
C ALA A 40 4.30 8.34 6.74
N LYS A 41 4.95 9.51 6.74
CA LYS A 41 6.28 9.68 7.34
C LYS A 41 6.31 9.67 8.86
N GLU A 42 5.18 9.91 9.52
CA GLU A 42 5.05 9.74 10.98
C GLU A 42 5.12 8.25 11.37
N TYR A 43 4.44 7.39 10.60
CA TYR A 43 4.38 5.95 10.88
C TYR A 43 5.41 5.10 10.11
N ASP A 44 6.03 5.64 9.07
CA ASP A 44 7.06 4.98 8.26
C ASP A 44 8.11 6.00 7.74
N PRO A 45 8.98 6.52 8.64
CA PRO A 45 9.99 7.54 8.29
C PRO A 45 10.92 7.12 7.15
N GLU A 46 11.31 5.84 7.13
CA GLU A 46 12.19 5.23 6.13
C GLU A 46 11.45 4.75 4.88
N SER A 47 10.12 4.93 4.81
CA SER A 47 9.28 4.54 3.68
C SER A 47 9.36 3.06 3.27
N THR A 48 9.72 2.19 4.22
CA THR A 48 9.91 0.75 4.02
C THR A 48 8.63 -0.03 3.70
N ARG A 49 7.46 0.58 3.92
CA ARG A 49 6.13 0.02 3.67
C ARG A 49 5.19 1.01 3.01
N THR A 50 5.74 2.08 2.43
CA THR A 50 4.95 3.13 1.80
C THR A 50 5.01 3.00 0.28
N VAL A 51 3.90 3.22 -0.40
CA VAL A 51 3.82 3.36 -1.87
C VAL A 51 3.14 4.68 -2.20
N GLY A 52 3.73 5.42 -3.12
CA GLY A 52 3.20 6.67 -3.62
C GLY A 52 2.39 6.45 -4.90
N ILE A 53 1.22 7.07 -4.99
CA ILE A 53 0.34 6.99 -6.15
C ILE A 53 -0.01 8.41 -6.59
N ILE A 54 0.31 8.72 -7.85
CA ILE A 54 0.00 10.01 -8.48
C ILE A 54 -1.16 9.77 -9.45
N GLY A 55 -2.36 10.17 -9.06
CA GLY A 55 -3.56 10.00 -9.87
C GLY A 55 -3.89 11.22 -10.73
N LYS A 56 -4.87 11.07 -11.63
CA LYS A 56 -5.42 12.16 -12.45
C LYS A 56 -4.38 12.86 -13.32
N ILE A 57 -3.43 12.10 -13.86
CA ILE A 57 -2.39 12.62 -14.78
C ILE A 57 -3.02 13.30 -16.01
N ASP A 58 -4.13 12.74 -16.50
CA ASP A 58 -4.94 13.28 -17.60
C ASP A 58 -5.41 14.72 -17.34
N GLN A 59 -5.78 15.04 -16.10
CA GLN A 59 -6.24 16.39 -15.73
C GLN A 59 -5.09 17.40 -15.59
N ALA A 60 -3.85 16.92 -15.49
CA ALA A 60 -2.66 17.76 -15.39
C ALA A 60 -1.85 17.81 -16.70
N ALA A 61 -2.35 17.20 -17.79
CA ALA A 61 -1.62 17.07 -19.06
C ALA A 61 -1.19 18.43 -19.65
N GLU A 62 -1.98 19.49 -19.42
CA GLU A 62 -1.68 20.85 -19.90
C GLU A 62 -0.85 21.67 -18.88
N ASN A 63 -0.63 21.15 -17.68
CA ASN A 63 0.11 21.84 -16.61
C ASN A 63 1.56 21.37 -16.57
N SER A 64 2.43 22.07 -17.29
CA SER A 64 3.86 21.76 -17.38
C SER A 64 4.57 21.69 -16.01
N LYS A 65 4.22 22.59 -15.08
CA LYS A 65 4.78 22.60 -13.71
C LYS A 65 4.39 21.34 -12.94
N ALA A 66 3.13 20.93 -13.04
CA ALA A 66 2.65 19.71 -12.40
C ALA A 66 3.33 18.47 -13.01
N LEU A 67 3.39 18.36 -14.34
CA LEU A 67 4.04 17.23 -15.01
C LEU A 67 5.54 17.13 -14.69
N ALA A 68 6.26 18.25 -14.62
CA ALA A 68 7.65 18.27 -14.21
C ALA A 68 7.83 17.73 -12.78
N ALA A 69 6.96 18.12 -11.85
CA ALA A 69 6.98 17.60 -10.49
C ALA A 69 6.63 16.10 -10.42
N VAL A 70 5.65 15.65 -11.21
CA VAL A 70 5.32 14.22 -11.35
C VAL A 70 6.53 13.44 -11.85
N GLN A 71 7.20 13.92 -12.91
CA GLN A 71 8.36 13.26 -13.46
C GLN A 71 9.51 13.19 -12.45
N ALA A 72 9.74 14.25 -11.68
CA ALA A 72 10.71 14.24 -10.60
C ALA A 72 10.39 13.16 -9.55
N LEU A 73 9.13 13.04 -9.12
CA LEU A 73 8.70 12.00 -8.17
C LEU A 73 8.90 10.59 -8.74
N LEU A 74 8.50 10.36 -9.99
CA LEU A 74 8.66 9.05 -10.66
C LEU A 74 10.14 8.70 -10.87
N SER A 75 11.04 9.67 -10.99
CA SER A 75 12.48 9.43 -11.13
C SER A 75 13.23 9.43 -9.80
N ASN A 76 12.53 9.47 -8.66
CA ASN A 76 13.12 9.60 -7.32
C ASN A 76 13.98 10.87 -7.14
N GLN A 77 13.69 11.92 -7.93
CA GLN A 77 14.32 13.24 -7.90
C GLN A 77 13.42 14.30 -7.25
N GLY A 78 12.34 13.86 -6.58
CA GLY A 78 11.47 14.74 -5.80
C GLY A 78 12.16 15.28 -4.53
N PRO A 79 11.41 16.01 -3.69
CA PRO A 79 11.92 16.48 -2.40
C PRO A 79 12.47 15.32 -1.54
N PRO A 80 13.46 15.55 -0.65
CA PRO A 80 14.13 14.49 0.11
C PRO A 80 13.20 13.51 0.83
N LYS A 81 12.06 14.00 1.35
CA LYS A 81 11.04 13.17 2.02
C LYS A 81 10.29 12.20 1.08
N THR A 82 10.56 12.23 -0.21
CA THR A 82 9.84 11.43 -1.23
C THR A 82 10.76 10.48 -1.99
N THR A 83 12.08 10.60 -1.84
CA THR A 83 13.09 9.86 -2.62
C THR A 83 13.02 8.35 -2.39
N ASP A 84 12.73 7.92 -1.17
CA ASP A 84 12.65 6.49 -0.80
C ASP A 84 11.26 5.88 -1.05
N ILE A 85 10.30 6.67 -1.54
CA ILE A 85 8.94 6.19 -1.82
C ILE A 85 8.88 5.73 -3.28
N PRO A 86 8.49 4.47 -3.56
CA PRO A 86 8.18 4.05 -4.92
C PRO A 86 6.89 4.73 -5.39
N TRP A 87 7.01 5.65 -6.34
CA TRP A 87 5.89 6.35 -6.96
C TRP A 87 5.40 5.66 -8.23
N VAL A 88 4.07 5.59 -8.40
CA VAL A 88 3.39 5.09 -9.61
C VAL A 88 2.38 6.13 -10.09
N ALA A 89 2.33 6.35 -11.41
CA ALA A 89 1.38 7.27 -12.04
C ALA A 89 0.17 6.54 -12.63
N LEU A 90 -1.02 7.11 -12.44
CA LEU A 90 -2.29 6.58 -12.91
C LEU A 90 -3.15 7.66 -13.57
N ILE A 91 -3.97 7.26 -14.52
CA ILE A 91 -5.03 8.12 -15.06
C ILE A 91 -6.24 8.03 -14.13
N GLY A 92 -6.92 9.16 -13.92
CA GLY A 92 -8.17 9.16 -13.14
C GLY A 92 -9.22 8.29 -13.84
N GLN A 93 -10.06 7.57 -13.08
CA GLN A 93 -11.28 6.98 -13.64
C GLN A 93 -12.23 8.10 -14.05
N SER A 94 -11.99 8.71 -15.21
CA SER A 94 -13.09 9.30 -15.97
C SER A 94 -13.96 8.12 -16.41
N VAL A 95 -15.24 8.25 -16.08
CA VAL A 95 -16.34 7.28 -16.07
C VAL A 95 -16.55 6.46 -17.37
N SER A 96 -15.70 6.63 -18.39
CA SER A 96 -15.79 5.98 -19.69
C SER A 96 -15.18 4.58 -19.75
N ILE A 97 -14.21 4.24 -18.90
CA ILE A 97 -13.58 2.89 -18.92
C ILE A 97 -14.46 1.84 -18.23
N ALA A 98 -15.38 2.23 -17.34
CA ALA A 98 -16.26 1.29 -16.62
C ALA A 98 -17.63 1.10 -17.27
N SER A 99 -18.06 2.01 -18.16
CA SER A 99 -19.42 2.03 -18.72
C SER A 99 -19.52 1.58 -20.17
N ALA A 100 -18.41 1.47 -20.89
CA ALA A 100 -18.38 0.88 -22.23
C ALA A 100 -17.92 -0.57 -22.13
N GLN A 101 -18.88 -1.47 -21.85
CA GLN A 101 -18.90 -2.93 -22.14
C GLN A 101 -19.52 -3.71 -20.98
N SER A 102 -20.79 -3.42 -20.70
CA SER A 102 -21.71 -4.40 -20.14
C SER A 102 -21.97 -5.50 -21.19
N GLY A 103 -20.96 -6.35 -21.43
CA GLY A 103 -21.04 -7.51 -22.32
C GLY A 103 -19.75 -7.82 -23.09
N SER A 104 -18.63 -8.15 -22.42
CA SER A 104 -17.52 -8.93 -23.00
C SER A 104 -16.30 -9.00 -22.06
N GLY A 105 -16.14 -10.13 -21.36
CA GLY A 105 -14.85 -10.82 -21.08
C GLY A 105 -13.73 -10.12 -20.29
N GLU A 106 -12.97 -10.93 -19.55
CA GLU A 106 -11.73 -10.57 -18.83
C GLU A 106 -10.71 -9.80 -19.70
N ASN A 107 -10.75 -9.97 -21.02
CA ASN A 107 -9.93 -9.25 -22.01
C ASN A 107 -10.16 -7.73 -22.04
N SER A 108 -11.35 -7.24 -21.63
CA SER A 108 -11.67 -5.81 -21.66
C SER A 108 -10.86 -5.01 -20.64
N LEU A 109 -10.66 -5.57 -19.44
CA LEU A 109 -9.88 -4.94 -18.36
C LEU A 109 -8.40 -4.81 -18.73
N GLU A 110 -7.81 -5.88 -19.25
CA GLU A 110 -6.40 -5.88 -19.65
C GLU A 110 -6.16 -4.91 -20.80
N THR A 111 -7.08 -4.85 -21.76
CA THR A 111 -7.05 -3.88 -22.87
C THR A 111 -7.12 -2.44 -22.33
N ALA A 112 -8.00 -2.18 -21.35
CA ALA A 112 -8.09 -0.87 -20.72
C ALA A 112 -6.81 -0.47 -19.96
N TRP A 113 -6.17 -1.41 -19.27
CA TRP A 113 -4.92 -1.15 -18.55
C TRP A 113 -3.75 -0.88 -19.50
N ARG A 114 -3.71 -1.58 -20.65
CA ARG A 114 -2.74 -1.30 -21.72
C ARG A 114 -2.98 0.09 -22.34
N ALA A 115 -4.23 0.44 -22.63
CA ALA A 115 -4.59 1.76 -23.16
C ALA A 115 -4.24 2.90 -22.17
N GLU A 116 -4.43 2.68 -20.87
CA GLU A 116 -3.96 3.61 -19.83
C GLU A 116 -2.44 3.77 -19.89
N SER A 117 -1.69 2.67 -19.96
CA SER A 117 -0.22 2.73 -20.00
C SER A 117 0.27 3.51 -21.23
N GLU A 118 -0.32 3.28 -22.40
CA GLU A 118 0.03 4.03 -23.62
C GLU A 118 -0.31 5.52 -23.51
N SER A 119 -1.46 5.86 -22.92
CA SER A 119 -1.83 7.26 -22.67
C SER A 119 -0.89 7.94 -21.68
N LEU A 120 -0.43 7.22 -20.65
CA LEU A 120 0.57 7.75 -19.72
C LEU A 120 1.93 7.94 -20.39
N LYS A 121 2.35 7.04 -21.28
CA LYS A 121 3.60 7.18 -22.04
C LYS A 121 3.60 8.41 -22.93
N SER A 122 2.45 8.77 -23.52
CA SER A 122 2.34 9.97 -24.36
C SER A 122 2.36 11.27 -23.54
N ILE A 123 1.76 11.28 -22.33
CA ILE A 123 1.76 12.45 -21.44
C ILE A 123 3.11 12.62 -20.71
N LEU A 124 3.70 11.52 -20.24
CA LEU A 124 4.91 11.49 -19.40
C LEU A 124 6.10 10.88 -20.16
N THR A 125 6.48 11.52 -21.27
CA THR A 125 7.46 10.99 -22.24
C THR A 125 8.84 10.65 -21.66
N GLY A 126 9.26 11.27 -20.56
CA GLY A 126 10.53 10.99 -19.89
C GLY A 126 10.41 10.24 -18.56
N ALA A 127 9.24 9.66 -18.25
CA ALA A 127 9.05 8.88 -17.04
C ALA A 127 9.42 7.39 -17.23
N PRO A 128 9.93 6.70 -16.19
CA PRO A 128 10.18 5.26 -16.25
C PRO A 128 8.90 4.47 -16.53
N GLN A 129 8.89 3.67 -17.59
CA GLN A 129 7.70 2.88 -17.98
C GLN A 129 7.25 1.89 -16.90
N SER A 130 8.18 1.39 -16.09
CA SER A 130 7.91 0.50 -14.95
C SER A 130 7.09 1.16 -13.82
N LYS A 131 6.79 2.46 -13.93
CA LYS A 131 6.01 3.24 -12.96
C LYS A 131 4.71 3.79 -13.54
N LEU A 132 4.29 3.35 -14.73
CA LEU A 132 3.13 3.89 -15.43
C LEU A 132 1.97 2.88 -15.50
N GLY A 133 0.83 3.28 -14.95
CA GLY A 133 -0.45 2.58 -15.09
C GLY A 133 -0.68 1.50 -14.03
N ARG A 134 -1.87 0.87 -14.11
CA ARG A 134 -2.30 -0.15 -13.14
C ARG A 134 -1.40 -1.39 -13.08
N ILE A 135 -0.79 -1.78 -14.19
CA ILE A 135 0.15 -2.92 -14.21
C ILE A 135 1.36 -2.62 -13.31
N ALA A 136 1.98 -1.45 -13.49
CA ALA A 136 3.06 -0.99 -12.63
C ALA A 136 2.66 -0.87 -11.15
N LEU A 137 1.41 -0.46 -10.87
CA LEU A 137 0.88 -0.40 -9.51
C LEU A 137 0.80 -1.81 -8.89
N VAL A 138 0.27 -2.79 -9.61
CA VAL A 138 0.15 -4.17 -9.15
C VAL A 138 1.53 -4.74 -8.83
N ASP A 139 2.50 -4.55 -9.72
CA ASP A 139 3.88 -5.02 -9.51
C ASP A 139 4.54 -4.35 -8.29
N THR A 140 4.36 -3.04 -8.15
CA THR A 140 4.92 -2.26 -7.03
C THR A 140 4.31 -2.70 -5.69
N LEU A 141 2.99 -2.88 -5.63
CA LEU A 141 2.30 -3.36 -4.43
C LEU A 141 2.70 -4.80 -4.10
N ALA A 142 2.75 -5.69 -5.09
CA ALA A 142 3.16 -7.07 -4.88
C ALA A 142 4.59 -7.15 -4.35
N SER A 143 5.51 -6.34 -4.88
CA SER A 143 6.88 -6.24 -4.40
C SER A 143 6.94 -5.77 -2.95
N GLN A 144 6.21 -4.72 -2.60
CA GLN A 144 6.20 -4.19 -1.22
C GLN A 144 5.56 -5.16 -0.23
N ILE A 145 4.45 -5.81 -0.58
CA ILE A 145 3.82 -6.83 0.25
C ILE A 145 4.80 -7.99 0.48
N ARG A 146 5.46 -8.49 -0.56
CA ARG A 146 6.47 -9.57 -0.45
C ARG A 146 7.64 -9.17 0.44
N SER A 147 8.16 -7.95 0.28
CA SER A 147 9.25 -7.42 1.10
C SER A 147 8.87 -7.37 2.58
N ARG A 148 7.68 -6.83 2.89
CA ARG A 148 7.16 -6.76 4.26
C ARG A 148 6.87 -8.12 4.86
N MET A 149 6.28 -9.05 4.10
CA MET A 149 6.04 -10.42 4.59
C MET A 149 7.35 -11.12 4.97
N LYS A 150 8.41 -10.98 4.17
CA LYS A 150 9.72 -11.57 4.48
C LYS A 150 10.29 -11.07 5.81
N LEU A 151 10.12 -9.78 6.12
CA LEU A 151 10.57 -9.20 7.39
C LEU A 151 9.68 -9.60 8.58
N ARG A 152 8.38 -9.81 8.34
CA ARG A 152 7.38 -10.04 9.41
C ARG A 152 7.24 -11.49 9.82
N LEU A 153 7.37 -12.44 8.88
CA LEU A 153 7.16 -13.87 9.16
C LEU A 153 7.98 -14.41 10.35
N PRO A 154 9.29 -14.09 10.50
CA PRO A 154 10.07 -14.54 11.66
C PRO A 154 9.57 -13.98 12.99
N ASN A 155 9.13 -12.73 13.00
CA ASN A 155 8.61 -12.06 14.19
C ASN A 155 7.25 -12.62 14.61
N ILE A 156 6.41 -12.98 13.63
CA ILE A 156 5.13 -13.65 13.90
C ILE A 156 5.37 -15.04 14.49
N LEU A 157 6.31 -15.82 13.92
CA LEU A 157 6.63 -17.16 14.41
C LEU A 157 7.15 -17.13 15.85
N SER A 158 8.13 -16.27 16.14
CA SER A 158 8.67 -16.11 17.50
C SER A 158 7.61 -15.62 18.49
N GLY A 159 6.75 -14.68 18.08
CA GLY A 159 5.62 -14.23 18.89
C GLY A 159 4.62 -15.33 19.21
N LEU A 160 4.30 -16.21 18.24
CA LEU A 160 3.40 -17.35 18.46
C LEU A 160 4.03 -18.39 19.39
N GLN A 161 5.32 -18.68 19.24
CA GLN A 161 6.05 -19.59 20.11
C GLN A 161 6.07 -19.08 21.56
N GLY A 162 6.35 -17.80 21.77
CA GLY A 162 6.34 -17.18 23.10
C GLY A 162 4.95 -17.21 23.75
N LYS A 163 3.89 -16.90 22.98
CA LYS A 163 2.51 -17.01 23.47
C LYS A 163 2.13 -18.45 23.80
N SER A 164 2.54 -19.41 22.98
CA SER A 164 2.33 -20.84 23.26
C SER A 164 2.99 -21.26 24.57
N GLN A 165 4.23 -20.84 24.83
CA GLN A 165 4.91 -21.12 26.09
C GLN A 165 4.19 -20.48 27.27
N THR A 166 3.77 -19.22 27.15
CA THR A 166 3.03 -18.51 28.21
C THR A 166 1.75 -19.26 28.57
N VAL A 167 0.98 -19.71 27.58
CA VAL A 167 -0.24 -20.50 27.79
C VAL A 167 0.07 -21.85 28.45
N GLN A 168 1.15 -22.51 28.04
CA GLN A 168 1.59 -23.78 28.67
C GLN A 168 2.00 -23.58 30.14
N ASP A 169 2.71 -22.50 30.45
CA ASP A 169 3.13 -22.18 31.81
C ASP A 169 1.91 -21.82 32.69
N GLU A 170 0.94 -21.07 32.14
CA GLU A 170 -0.32 -20.77 32.84
C GLU A 170 -1.16 -22.03 33.09
N LEU A 171 -1.25 -22.94 32.10
CA LEU A 171 -1.91 -24.24 32.26
C LEU A 171 -1.23 -25.07 33.36
N ALA A 172 0.11 -25.15 33.35
CA ALA A 172 0.86 -25.87 34.37
C ALA A 172 0.61 -25.28 35.79
N ARG A 173 0.47 -23.95 35.91
CA ARG A 173 0.15 -23.29 37.19
C ARG A 173 -1.26 -23.62 37.70
N LEU A 174 -2.21 -23.83 36.79
CA LEU A 174 -3.59 -24.19 37.15
C LEU A 174 -3.73 -25.66 37.55
N GLY A 175 -2.69 -26.48 37.34
CA GLY A 175 -2.64 -27.89 37.70
C GLY A 175 -3.11 -28.81 36.58
N GLU A 176 -3.02 -30.11 36.84
CA GLU A 176 -3.41 -31.15 35.89
C GLU A 176 -4.91 -31.13 35.59
N GLN A 177 -5.25 -31.51 34.37
CA GLN A 177 -6.64 -31.58 33.93
C GLN A 177 -7.38 -32.61 34.79
N LEU A 178 -8.41 -32.20 35.52
CA LEU A 178 -9.21 -33.12 36.32
C LEU A 178 -10.20 -33.87 35.41
N VAL A 179 -10.04 -35.18 35.31
CA VAL A 179 -10.99 -36.04 34.59
C VAL A 179 -11.96 -36.64 35.58
N ASN A 180 -13.25 -36.42 35.33
CA ASN A 180 -14.32 -37.08 36.07
C ASN A 180 -14.58 -38.46 35.45
N SER A 181 -14.21 -39.52 36.16
CA SER A 181 -14.58 -40.89 35.81
C SER A 181 -15.63 -41.43 36.78
N ALA A 182 -16.23 -42.59 36.45
CA ALA A 182 -17.17 -43.28 37.33
C ALA A 182 -16.56 -43.68 38.70
N GLU A 183 -15.23 -43.66 38.83
CA GLU A 183 -14.49 -43.92 40.08
C GLU A 183 -14.11 -42.65 40.86
N GLY A 184 -14.48 -41.45 40.37
CA GLY A 184 -14.18 -40.16 40.98
C GLY A 184 -13.34 -39.23 40.10
N THR A 185 -13.10 -38.01 40.57
CA THR A 185 -12.26 -37.01 39.91
C THR A 185 -10.78 -37.33 40.13
N ARG A 186 -10.01 -37.57 39.08
CA ARG A 186 -8.55 -37.76 39.15
C ARG A 186 -7.83 -36.72 38.29
N ALA A 187 -6.71 -36.23 38.81
CA ALA A 187 -5.73 -35.49 38.03
C ALA A 187 -4.99 -36.47 37.09
N ILE A 188 -4.71 -36.05 35.85
CA ILE A 188 -3.92 -36.83 34.87
C ILE A 188 -2.50 -36.30 34.77
#